data_AF-A0A2S5WZ62-F1
#
_entry.id   AF-A0A2S5WZ62-F1
#
_cell.length_a   1.000
_cell.length_b   1.000
_cell.length_c   1.000
_cell.angle_alpha   90.00
_cell.angle_beta   90.00
_cell.angle_gamma   90.00
#
_symmetry.space_group_name_H-M   'P 1'
#
loop_
_entity.id
_entity.type
_entity.pdbx_description
1 polymer ?
#
loop_
_entity_poly.entity_id
_entity_poly.type
_entity_poly.pdbx_seq_one_letter_code
_entity_poly.pdbx_strand_id
1 'polypeptide(L)'
;MAKTTVTSAFAIGALVLLGFGLTGCSAAQEIADSVEGELSGGESDVRDGETQEVTESGDLDVFKLAVGDCFNDAGSTTVSEIPVVPCSDPHDYEVYFEVEMPAGEYPGDEAISAQADTDCTAQFATFVGLPYEESTLNFSYLTPTQQSWEEADDRLIQCIIIDDAAQTTGSLAGAAR
;
A
#
# COMPACT_ATOMS: atom_id res chain seq x y z
N MET A 1 53.19 -24.47 -26.26
CA MET A 1 53.45 -25.89 -26.56
C MET A 1 52.17 -26.67 -26.27
N ALA A 2 51.84 -27.62 -27.16
CA ALA A 2 50.74 -28.61 -27.26
C ALA A 2 49.70 -28.65 -26.10
N LYS A 3 48.38 -28.52 -26.32
CA LYS A 3 47.41 -29.22 -27.19
C LYS A 3 47.12 -30.66 -26.72
N THR A 4 45.97 -30.90 -26.09
CA THR A 4 45.25 -32.19 -26.17
C THR A 4 43.74 -31.95 -26.10
N THR A 5 43.09 -32.28 -27.20
CA THR A 5 41.65 -32.38 -27.42
C THR A 5 41.21 -33.81 -27.09
N VAL A 6 40.01 -33.99 -26.53
CA VAL A 6 39.30 -35.27 -26.65
C VAL A 6 37.85 -34.99 -27.05
N THR A 7 37.58 -35.23 -28.32
CA THR A 7 36.25 -35.42 -28.93
C THR A 7 36.00 -36.92 -29.02
N SER A 8 34.77 -37.38 -28.72
CA SER A 8 34.19 -38.58 -29.34
C SER A 8 32.66 -38.53 -29.30
N ALA A 9 32.07 -38.74 -30.48
CA ALA A 9 30.66 -38.74 -30.83
C ALA A 9 30.03 -40.15 -30.69
N PHE A 10 28.85 -40.34 -31.32
CA PHE A 10 27.99 -41.54 -31.48
C PHE A 10 26.79 -41.57 -30.51
N ALA A 11 25.54 -41.82 -30.92
CA ALA A 11 24.93 -42.05 -32.23
C ALA A 11 23.40 -41.83 -32.15
N ILE A 12 22.80 -41.75 -33.33
CA ILE A 12 21.40 -41.46 -33.68
C ILE A 12 20.44 -42.56 -33.21
N GLY A 13 19.23 -42.15 -32.79
CA GLY A 13 18.08 -43.03 -32.64
C GLY A 13 16.76 -42.28 -32.88
N ALA A 14 16.34 -42.18 -34.14
CA ALA A 14 14.99 -41.75 -34.51
C ALA A 14 14.05 -42.95 -34.51
N LEU A 15 12.90 -42.85 -33.84
CA LEU A 15 11.78 -43.78 -34.01
C LEU A 15 10.47 -43.00 -34.01
N VAL A 16 9.95 -42.78 -35.21
CA VAL A 16 8.61 -42.24 -35.47
C VAL A 16 7.63 -43.40 -35.42
N LEU A 17 6.59 -43.29 -34.60
CA LEU A 17 5.35 -44.06 -34.79
C LEU A 17 4.14 -43.12 -34.67
N LEU A 18 3.44 -43.04 -35.81
CA LEU A 18 2.14 -42.41 -36.02
C LEU A 18 1.04 -43.16 -35.28
N GLY A 19 0.11 -42.43 -34.65
CA GLY A 19 -1.07 -43.03 -34.03
C GLY A 19 -2.24 -42.06 -33.85
N PHE A 20 -3.12 -42.06 -34.87
CA PHE A 20 -4.57 -41.80 -34.87
C PHE A 20 -5.16 -40.54 -34.23
N GLY A 21 -5.82 -39.75 -35.08
CA GLY A 21 -6.68 -38.65 -34.69
C GLY A 21 -8.18 -38.96 -34.67
N LEU A 22 -8.87 -37.97 -34.09
CA LEU A 22 -10.21 -37.44 -34.36
C LEU A 22 -11.45 -38.00 -33.65
N THR A 23 -12.31 -37.03 -33.32
CA THR A 23 -13.69 -37.05 -32.80
C THR A 23 -13.78 -37.02 -31.27
N GLY A 24 -14.25 -35.99 -30.57
CA GLY A 24 -15.03 -34.79 -30.92
C GLY A 24 -16.12 -34.58 -29.85
N CYS A 25 -16.20 -33.39 -29.23
CA CYS A 25 -17.45 -32.74 -28.82
C CYS A 25 -17.14 -31.39 -28.14
N SER A 26 -17.87 -30.38 -28.62
CA SER A 26 -17.81 -28.98 -28.30
C SER A 26 -18.32 -28.62 -26.89
N ALA A 27 -18.00 -27.40 -26.48
CA ALA A 27 -18.71 -26.58 -25.48
C ALA A 27 -18.38 -26.74 -23.98
N ALA A 28 -17.09 -26.79 -23.61
CA ALA A 28 -16.69 -26.53 -22.21
C ALA A 28 -15.43 -25.67 -22.03
N GLN A 29 -14.81 -25.18 -23.11
CA GLN A 29 -13.54 -24.44 -23.06
C GLN A 29 -13.68 -22.94 -23.36
N GLU A 30 -14.87 -22.35 -23.16
CA GLU A 30 -15.08 -20.90 -23.25
C GLU A 30 -15.55 -20.29 -21.91
N ILE A 31 -15.49 -21.05 -20.82
CA ILE A 31 -15.87 -20.58 -19.47
C ILE A 31 -14.66 -20.45 -18.53
N ALA A 32 -13.44 -20.60 -19.02
CA ALA A 32 -12.23 -20.48 -18.19
C ALA A 32 -11.62 -19.07 -18.16
N ASP A 33 -12.07 -18.16 -19.05
CA ASP A 33 -11.55 -16.78 -19.13
C ASP A 33 -12.44 -15.76 -18.40
N SER A 34 -13.49 -16.21 -17.70
CA SER A 34 -14.48 -15.32 -17.05
C SER A 34 -14.69 -15.59 -15.55
N VAL A 35 -13.90 -16.47 -14.94
CA VAL A 35 -14.00 -16.82 -13.51
C VAL A 35 -12.72 -16.56 -12.71
N GLU A 36 -11.75 -15.83 -13.28
CA GLU A 36 -10.62 -15.27 -12.51
C GLU A 36 -10.95 -13.88 -11.91
N GLY A 37 -12.20 -13.43 -12.02
CA GLY A 37 -12.68 -12.12 -11.53
C GLY A 37 -13.32 -12.14 -10.14
N GLU A 38 -13.15 -13.19 -9.35
CA GLU A 38 -13.68 -13.25 -7.98
C GLU A 38 -12.59 -13.77 -7.04
N LEU A 39 -12.05 -12.86 -6.21
CA LEU A 39 -11.04 -12.98 -5.14
C LEU A 39 -9.66 -12.32 -5.39
N SER A 40 -9.46 -11.60 -6.49
CA SER A 40 -8.29 -10.74 -6.68
C SER A 40 -8.74 -9.30 -6.94
N GLY A 41 -9.26 -8.63 -5.91
CA GLY A 41 -9.20 -7.17 -5.88
C GLY A 41 -7.73 -6.82 -5.72
N GLY A 42 -7.04 -6.59 -6.84
CA GLY A 42 -5.64 -6.22 -6.79
C GLY A 42 -5.53 -4.82 -6.21
N GLU A 43 -4.41 -4.49 -5.58
CA GLU A 43 -4.08 -3.12 -5.16
C GLU A 43 -4.29 -2.07 -6.28
N SER A 44 -4.26 -2.52 -7.54
CA SER A 44 -4.53 -1.74 -8.74
C SER A 44 -5.99 -1.29 -8.90
N ASP A 45 -6.93 -1.95 -8.24
CA ASP A 45 -8.37 -1.67 -8.38
C ASP A 45 -8.84 -0.61 -7.37
N VAL A 46 -8.08 -0.43 -6.28
CA VAL A 46 -8.39 0.51 -5.19
C VAL A 46 -8.04 1.96 -5.58
N ARG A 47 -7.01 2.16 -6.41
CA ARG A 47 -6.51 3.48 -6.81
C ARG A 47 -6.74 3.79 -8.28
N ASP A 48 -6.99 5.06 -8.58
CA ASP A 48 -6.96 5.55 -9.95
C ASP A 48 -5.53 5.52 -10.52
N GLY A 49 -5.37 5.00 -11.74
CA GLY A 49 -4.07 4.83 -12.37
C GLY A 49 -3.36 6.13 -12.76
N GLU A 50 -4.09 7.24 -12.87
CA GLU A 50 -3.56 8.56 -13.25
C GLU A 50 -3.39 9.49 -12.05
N THR A 51 -4.42 9.62 -11.21
CA THR A 51 -4.41 10.52 -10.04
C THR A 51 -3.81 9.90 -8.79
N GLN A 52 -3.74 8.56 -8.74
CA GLN A 52 -3.34 7.77 -7.57
C GLN A 52 -4.30 7.92 -6.37
N GLU A 53 -5.43 8.59 -6.52
CA GLU A 53 -6.44 8.71 -5.46
C GLU A 53 -7.11 7.36 -5.20
N VAL A 54 -7.45 7.07 -3.94
CA VAL A 54 -8.30 5.93 -3.59
C VAL A 54 -9.72 6.17 -4.12
N THR A 55 -10.16 5.35 -5.07
CA THR A 55 -11.47 5.46 -5.73
C THR A 55 -12.44 4.35 -5.34
N GLU A 56 -11.95 3.29 -4.72
CA GLU A 56 -12.75 2.19 -4.18
C GLU A 56 -12.30 1.85 -2.76
N SER A 57 -13.17 1.26 -1.93
CA SER A 57 -12.75 0.78 -0.61
C SER A 57 -11.96 -0.52 -0.73
N GLY A 58 -10.97 -0.69 0.13
CA GLY A 58 -10.16 -1.91 0.17
C GLY A 58 -9.13 -1.88 1.27
N ASP A 59 -8.33 -2.94 1.35
CA ASP A 59 -7.18 -3.01 2.25
C ASP A 59 -5.91 -2.73 1.42
N LEU A 60 -5.16 -1.69 1.78
CA LEU A 60 -3.85 -1.40 1.19
C LEU A 60 -2.73 -1.74 2.17
N ASP A 61 -1.58 -2.16 1.65
CA ASP A 61 -0.37 -2.24 2.47
C ASP A 61 -0.08 -0.84 3.06
N VAL A 62 0.25 -0.76 4.35
CA VAL A 62 0.52 0.51 5.05
C VAL A 62 1.65 1.31 4.38
N PHE A 63 2.59 0.65 3.71
CA PHE A 63 3.68 1.29 2.95
C PHE A 63 3.21 1.90 1.62
N LYS A 64 1.96 1.65 1.21
CA LYS A 64 1.32 2.23 0.02
C LYS A 64 0.30 3.30 0.37
N LEU A 65 0.06 3.55 1.66
CA LEU A 65 -0.71 4.70 2.11
C LEU A 65 0.06 5.98 1.76
N ALA A 66 -0.65 7.03 1.34
CA ALA A 66 -0.09 8.26 0.84
C ALA A 66 -0.88 9.47 1.34
N VAL A 67 -0.24 10.65 1.34
CA VAL A 67 -0.91 11.94 1.60
C VAL A 67 -2.17 12.10 0.74
N GLY A 68 -3.29 12.43 1.38
CA GLY A 68 -4.62 12.59 0.79
C GLY A 68 -5.50 11.35 0.88
N ASP A 69 -4.97 10.21 1.32
CA ASP A 69 -5.78 9.02 1.49
C ASP A 69 -6.62 9.07 2.76
N CYS A 70 -7.87 8.66 2.61
CA CYS A 70 -8.84 8.52 3.69
C CYS A 70 -9.00 7.04 4.06
N PHE A 71 -9.08 6.76 5.37
CA PHE A 71 -9.11 5.39 5.86
C PHE A 71 -9.78 5.28 7.22
N ASN A 72 -10.13 4.05 7.60
CA ASN A 72 -10.78 3.74 8.86
C ASN A 72 -9.80 3.11 9.86
N ASP A 73 -10.22 3.06 11.12
CA ASP A 73 -9.48 2.33 12.14
C ASP A 73 -9.35 0.83 11.80
N ALA A 74 -8.10 0.37 11.72
CA ALA A 74 -7.75 -1.04 11.51
C ALA A 74 -7.95 -1.90 12.78
N GLY A 75 -8.27 -1.29 13.93
CA GLY A 75 -8.55 -1.97 15.19
C GLY A 75 -7.30 -2.54 15.88
N SER A 76 -6.11 -2.06 15.51
CA SER A 76 -4.82 -2.49 16.05
C SER A 76 -3.86 -1.31 16.18
N THR A 77 -2.98 -1.37 17.18
CA THR A 77 -1.90 -0.38 17.39
C THR A 77 -0.70 -0.63 16.47
N THR A 78 -0.65 -1.79 15.82
CA THR A 78 0.38 -2.16 14.84
C THR A 78 -0.31 -2.76 13.63
N VAL A 79 0.00 -2.22 12.46
CA VAL A 79 -0.75 -2.47 11.22
C VAL A 79 0.22 -2.74 10.09
N SER A 80 -0.13 -3.71 9.24
CA SER A 80 0.53 -3.95 7.95
C SER A 80 -0.38 -3.60 6.77
N GLU A 81 -1.70 -3.60 7.00
CA GLU A 81 -2.73 -3.26 6.04
C GLU A 81 -3.66 -2.22 6.66
N ILE A 82 -4.19 -1.32 5.84
CA ILE A 82 -5.04 -0.20 6.22
C ILE A 82 -6.35 -0.27 5.41
N PRO A 83 -7.52 -0.21 6.07
CA PRO A 83 -8.81 -0.19 5.38
C PRO A 83 -9.07 1.20 4.81
N VAL A 84 -8.61 1.44 3.59
CA VAL A 84 -8.81 2.70 2.87
C VAL A 84 -10.21 2.79 2.27
N VAL A 85 -10.68 4.01 2.12
CA VAL A 85 -11.95 4.33 1.45
C VAL A 85 -11.80 5.61 0.62
N PRO A 86 -12.63 5.81 -0.41
CA PRO A 86 -12.70 7.11 -1.06
C PRO A 86 -13.02 8.18 -0.02
N CYS A 87 -12.35 9.33 -0.07
CA CYS A 87 -12.64 10.41 0.89
C CYS A 87 -14.09 10.88 0.83
N SER A 88 -14.82 10.65 -0.27
CA SER A 88 -16.25 10.92 -0.38
C SER A 88 -17.14 10.00 0.45
N ASP A 89 -16.58 8.95 1.04
CA ASP A 89 -17.25 8.03 1.95
C ASP A 89 -16.87 8.35 3.41
N PRO A 90 -17.69 7.93 4.40
CA PRO A 90 -17.37 8.09 5.81
C PRO A 90 -16.04 7.43 6.19
N HIS A 91 -15.15 8.19 6.84
CA HIS A 91 -13.85 7.71 7.29
C HIS A 91 -13.41 8.35 8.62
N ASP A 92 -12.51 7.66 9.32
CA ASP A 92 -11.97 8.11 10.61
C ASP A 92 -10.79 9.05 10.44
N TYR A 93 -9.94 8.78 9.43
CA TYR A 93 -8.62 9.39 9.30
C TYR A 93 -8.32 9.81 7.87
N GLU A 94 -7.48 10.84 7.73
CA GLU A 94 -6.87 11.23 6.45
C GLU A 94 -5.38 11.51 6.65
N VAL A 95 -4.52 11.01 5.76
CA VAL A 95 -3.09 11.35 5.79
C VAL A 95 -2.90 12.76 5.24
N TYR A 96 -2.28 13.65 6.02
CA TYR A 96 -2.08 15.02 5.58
C TYR A 96 -0.61 15.40 5.35
N PHE A 97 0.31 14.64 5.91
CA PHE A 97 1.74 14.91 5.76
C PHE A 97 2.57 13.66 6.01
N GLU A 98 3.76 13.63 5.42
CA GLU A 98 4.72 12.54 5.55
C GLU A 98 6.11 13.09 5.86
N VAL A 99 6.83 12.41 6.74
CA VAL A 99 8.21 12.69 7.10
C VAL A 99 9.04 11.44 6.91
N GLU A 100 10.08 11.53 6.10
CA GLU A 100 11.08 10.48 5.99
C GLU A 100 12.24 10.75 6.97
N MET A 101 12.44 9.82 7.91
CA MET A 101 13.57 9.87 8.84
C MET A 101 14.88 9.48 8.14
N PRO A 102 16.03 10.01 8.58
CA PRO A 102 17.31 9.62 8.03
C PRO A 102 17.59 8.13 8.26
N ALA A 103 18.21 7.48 7.28
CA ALA A 103 18.69 6.11 7.42
C ALA A 103 19.70 5.98 8.59
N GLY A 104 19.69 4.83 9.26
CA GLY A 104 20.59 4.56 10.39
C GLY A 104 20.13 3.41 11.27
N GLU A 105 20.74 3.28 12.45
CA GLU A 105 20.24 2.40 13.51
C GLU A 105 18.90 2.91 14.03
N TYR A 106 18.05 2.00 14.52
CA TYR A 106 16.74 2.36 15.08
C TYR A 106 16.92 3.36 16.24
N PRO A 107 16.35 4.58 16.14
CA PRO A 107 16.61 5.64 17.12
C PRO A 107 15.80 5.45 18.42
N GLY A 108 14.84 4.52 18.43
CA GLY A 108 13.92 4.29 19.55
C GLY A 108 12.60 5.05 19.41
N ASP A 109 11.52 4.46 19.93
CA ASP A 109 10.14 4.96 19.78
C ASP A 109 9.97 6.42 20.26
N GLU A 110 10.67 6.80 21.33
CA GLU A 110 10.61 8.16 21.90
C GLU A 110 11.18 9.20 20.93
N ALA A 111 12.28 8.88 20.24
CA ALA A 111 12.89 9.78 19.27
C ALA A 111 12.02 9.92 18.02
N ILE A 112 11.41 8.83 17.56
CA ILE A 112 10.47 8.84 16.43
C ILE A 112 9.23 9.65 16.77
N SER A 113 8.64 9.42 17.95
CA SER A 113 7.44 10.14 18.40
C SER A 113 7.69 11.64 18.56
N ALA A 114 8.85 12.03 19.12
CA ALA A 114 9.21 13.44 19.26
C ALA A 114 9.37 14.15 17.90
N GLN A 115 9.90 13.45 16.89
CA GLN A 115 9.98 13.95 15.52
C GLN A 115 8.58 14.08 14.90
N ALA A 116 7.73 13.05 15.06
CA ALA A 116 6.35 13.05 14.59
C ALA A 116 5.56 14.23 15.18
N ASP A 117 5.57 14.39 16.51
CA ASP A 117 4.91 15.51 17.20
C ASP A 117 5.34 16.86 16.63
N THR A 118 6.64 17.05 16.41
CA THR A 118 7.21 18.30 15.92
C THR A 118 6.74 18.61 14.50
N ASP A 119 6.90 17.65 13.58
CA ASP A 119 6.65 17.89 12.16
C ASP A 119 5.17 17.86 11.81
N CYS A 120 4.41 16.94 12.40
CA CYS A 120 2.95 16.87 12.22
C CYS A 120 2.29 18.17 12.71
N THR A 121 2.62 18.64 13.91
CA THR A 121 2.11 19.94 14.42
C THR A 121 2.51 21.09 13.49
N ALA A 122 3.74 21.12 13.00
CA ALA A 122 4.23 22.18 12.13
C ALA A 122 3.47 22.25 10.79
N GLN A 123 2.99 21.12 10.28
CA GLN A 123 2.27 21.06 9.00
C GLN A 123 0.76 21.11 9.13
N PHE A 124 0.22 20.91 10.33
CA PHE A 124 -1.22 20.92 10.60
C PHE A 124 -1.93 22.13 9.98
N ALA A 125 -1.42 23.34 10.25
CA ALA A 125 -2.04 24.57 9.77
C ALA A 125 -2.00 24.73 8.25
N THR A 126 -0.95 24.21 7.60
CA THR A 126 -0.82 24.19 6.15
C THR A 126 -1.93 23.35 5.52
N PHE A 127 -2.28 22.24 6.16
CA PHE A 127 -3.32 21.34 5.68
C PHE A 127 -4.73 21.81 6.04
N VAL A 128 -5.02 22.02 7.33
CA VAL A 128 -6.39 22.32 7.83
C VAL A 128 -6.82 23.76 7.50
N GLY A 129 -5.87 24.69 7.41
CA GLY A 129 -6.13 26.12 7.25
C GLY A 129 -6.34 26.88 8.57
N LEU A 130 -6.17 26.21 9.72
CA LEU A 130 -6.15 26.81 11.07
C LEU A 130 -4.97 26.24 11.89
N PRO A 131 -4.39 27.03 12.81
CA PRO A 131 -3.48 26.48 13.82
C PRO A 131 -4.14 25.36 14.63
N TYR A 132 -3.35 24.37 15.04
CA TYR A 132 -3.82 23.24 15.84
C TYR A 132 -4.60 23.69 17.08
N GLU A 133 -4.10 24.70 17.78
CA GLU A 133 -4.71 25.21 19.02
C GLU A 133 -6.05 25.93 18.81
N GLU A 134 -6.38 26.28 17.56
CA GLU A 134 -7.63 26.94 17.17
C GLU A 134 -8.60 25.99 16.44
N SER A 135 -8.18 24.77 16.14
CA SER A 135 -8.96 23.77 15.42
C SER A 135 -9.76 22.87 16.37
N THR A 136 -10.90 22.38 15.91
CA THR A 136 -11.64 21.28 16.53
C THR A 136 -11.17 19.90 16.06
N LEU A 137 -10.33 19.85 15.02
CA LEU A 137 -9.70 18.63 14.54
C LEU A 137 -8.46 18.32 15.37
N ASN A 138 -8.14 17.04 15.46
CA ASN A 138 -6.97 16.53 16.14
C ASN A 138 -6.03 15.85 15.14
N PHE A 139 -4.83 15.46 15.58
CA PHE A 139 -3.96 14.62 14.77
C PHE A 139 -3.36 13.48 15.58
N SER A 140 -2.93 12.45 14.86
CA SER A 140 -2.08 11.37 15.36
C SER A 140 -1.04 11.05 14.28
N TYR A 141 -0.32 9.94 14.44
CA TYR A 141 0.69 9.52 13.47
C TYR A 141 0.84 8.00 13.41
N LEU A 142 1.08 7.49 12.21
CA LEU A 142 1.67 6.18 11.99
C LEU A 142 3.19 6.35 12.01
N THR A 143 3.87 5.45 12.72
CA THR A 143 5.33 5.52 12.89
C THR A 143 5.97 4.18 12.62
N PRO A 144 7.23 4.15 12.17
CA PRO A 144 7.96 2.91 12.03
C PRO A 144 8.10 2.19 13.37
N THR A 145 8.02 0.88 13.33
CA THR A 145 8.42 0.03 14.45
C THR A 145 9.88 -0.35 14.31
N GLN A 146 10.53 -0.84 15.37
CA GLN A 146 11.87 -1.42 15.23
C GLN A 146 11.92 -2.52 14.17
N GLN A 147 10.88 -3.36 14.11
CA GLN A 147 10.80 -4.43 13.13
C GLN A 147 10.73 -3.89 11.69
N SER A 148 9.80 -2.98 11.40
CA SER A 148 9.70 -2.42 10.04
C SER A 148 10.95 -1.62 9.68
N TRP A 149 11.58 -0.97 10.65
CA TRP A 149 12.83 -0.26 10.44
C TRP A 149 13.97 -1.18 9.99
N GLU A 150 14.13 -2.33 10.64
CA GLU A 150 15.21 -3.29 10.39
C GLU A 150 14.93 -4.22 9.19
N GLU A 151 13.68 -4.61 8.99
CA GLU A 151 13.30 -5.63 8.01
C GLU A 151 12.77 -5.04 6.70
N ALA A 152 12.16 -3.86 6.73
CA ALA A 152 11.50 -3.22 5.58
C ALA A 152 12.10 -1.87 5.18
N ASP A 153 13.18 -1.42 5.83
CA ASP A 153 13.77 -0.09 5.65
C ASP A 153 12.76 1.06 5.88
N ASP A 154 11.78 0.82 6.75
CA ASP A 154 10.72 1.78 7.05
C ASP A 154 11.26 2.98 7.85
N ARG A 155 11.18 4.17 7.25
CA ARG A 155 11.59 5.45 7.83
C ARG A 155 10.45 6.46 7.83
N LEU A 156 9.24 6.04 7.44
CA LEU A 156 8.16 6.96 7.12
C LEU A 156 7.27 7.17 8.34
N ILE A 157 7.20 8.43 8.78
CA ILE A 157 6.16 8.89 9.71
C ILE A 157 5.04 9.48 8.86
N GLN A 158 3.81 9.02 9.07
CA GLN A 158 2.63 9.53 8.38
C GLN A 158 1.75 10.27 9.40
N CYS A 159 1.58 11.57 9.21
CA CYS A 159 0.72 12.40 10.04
C CYS A 159 -0.73 12.27 9.57
N ILE A 160 -1.63 11.96 10.50
CA ILE A 160 -3.03 11.67 10.19
C ILE A 160 -3.94 12.63 10.94
N ILE A 161 -4.94 13.16 10.26
CA ILE A 161 -5.93 14.08 10.84
C ILE A 161 -7.16 13.29 11.28
N ILE A 162 -7.78 13.72 12.39
CA ILE A 162 -8.90 13.03 13.04
C ILE A 162 -9.95 14.05 13.47
N ASP A 163 -11.22 13.70 13.34
CA ASP A 163 -12.31 14.37 14.05
C ASP A 163 -12.80 13.48 15.20
N ASP A 164 -12.45 13.84 16.44
CA ASP A 164 -12.81 13.06 17.64
C ASP A 164 -14.34 12.99 17.87
N ALA A 165 -15.14 13.82 17.19
CA ALA A 165 -16.59 13.83 17.36
C ALA A 165 -17.29 12.74 16.53
N ALA A 166 -16.83 12.50 15.30
CA ALA A 166 -17.43 11.55 14.36
C ALA A 166 -16.56 11.34 13.13
N GLN A 167 -16.85 10.26 12.39
CA GLN A 167 -16.37 10.10 11.01
C GLN A 167 -16.72 11.31 10.15
N THR A 168 -15.81 11.61 9.24
CA THR A 168 -15.96 12.73 8.31
C THR A 168 -16.23 12.24 6.89
N THR A 169 -16.63 13.16 6.01
CA THR A 169 -16.87 12.87 4.60
C THR A 169 -16.38 14.06 3.79
N GLY A 170 -15.62 13.77 2.74
CA GLY A 170 -14.74 14.70 2.06
C GLY A 170 -13.39 14.83 2.78
N SER A 171 -12.38 15.29 2.04
CA SER A 171 -11.08 15.66 2.61
C SER A 171 -11.23 16.80 3.61
N LEU A 172 -10.43 16.76 4.68
CA LEU A 172 -10.27 17.79 5.70
C LEU A 172 -9.25 18.87 5.28
N ALA A 173 -8.64 18.77 4.10
CA ALA A 173 -7.80 19.81 3.54
C ALA A 173 -8.58 21.13 3.42
N GLY A 174 -8.10 22.16 4.11
CA GLY A 174 -8.73 23.50 4.12
C GLY A 174 -10.09 23.54 4.81
N ALA A 175 -10.44 22.56 5.65
CA ALA A 175 -11.73 22.51 6.34
C ALA A 175 -11.96 23.72 7.28
N ALA A 176 -10.87 24.34 7.77
CA ALA A 176 -10.87 25.54 8.59
C ALA A 176 -11.85 25.48 9.78
N ARG A 177 -11.83 24.37 10.52
CA ARG A 177 -12.65 24.17 11.72
C ARG A 177 -11.89 23.49 12.84
#